data_AF-A0A0D2KYZ2-F1
#
_entry.id   AF-A0A0D2KYZ2-F1
#
_cell.length_a   1.000
_cell.length_b   1.000
_cell.length_c   1.000
_cell.angle_alpha   90.00
_cell.angle_beta   90.00
_cell.angle_gamma   90.00
#
_symmetry.space_group_name_H-M   'P 1'
#
loop_
_entity.id
_entity.type
_entity.pdbx_description
1 polymer ?
#
loop_
_entity_poly.entity_id
_entity_poly.type
_entity_poly.pdbx_seq_one_letter_code
_entity_poly.pdbx_strand_id
1 'polypeptide(L)'
;MASFPDEPTPNTDTLHAHTQTPTKSQTFNNTAKPKAPRKKPAAKMPQAKSLLSEDLGGGLAQILMTQATDIDSMNIIQRLQFLKGDALLGPRFIDFNQSSTTVVTTSISSRDILSPAHHNVCEHHQQCISTSMTVSFNASSMSLNHIPAYPKRKNNDIHTFTLDDFTAISALGSLVERFGKVSHMGILDPSYRFFMTKDRQAALYYKVRNNVAVVGGDPLCEPAEYDRLLEEFRRLRKRRRWGMVFLGATDEFASYASKQKWVTMRFGTERVLNPLNNPVLQEKEQKRMITQNKQLLDPEKGGISVHAYAPAQGRDENLERELRQVYDLWRESRNQSGQPQAYMTVFDPFAIPMLMTYLYTTDRQGQCNGFAALRKIGANKGYHIDPYCSTPAAPKGITDLLVFSAMSLLQQAGIGYLSFGFEPATQLDEVTGLSRPTTALTKSCYRRAFRHLPIGGKKAYHDKFRPDPALDSGLHIIYPSGAPSLQDALATLHFANVEVRELLKREILGACGWKPSPKQQDAEQKKKKGDKGEEKETKQTTTPTTTT
;
A
#
# COMPACT_ATOMS: atom_id res chain seq x y z
N MET A 1 -27.64 34.84 -42.56
CA MET A 1 -28.17 36.22 -42.58
C MET A 1 -28.62 36.55 -41.16
N ALA A 2 -28.55 37.78 -40.65
CA ALA A 2 -27.76 38.97 -40.98
C ALA A 2 -27.94 39.95 -39.78
N SER A 3 -27.16 41.03 -39.70
CA SER A 3 -27.08 41.92 -38.53
C SER A 3 -28.36 42.70 -38.18
N PHE A 4 -28.40 43.16 -36.92
CA PHE A 4 -29.09 44.37 -36.39
C PHE A 4 -28.81 45.65 -37.24
N PRO A 5 -29.46 46.84 -37.01
CA PRO A 5 -30.30 47.25 -35.86
C PRO A 5 -31.62 48.03 -36.21
N ASP A 6 -32.35 48.49 -35.17
CA ASP A 6 -32.76 49.90 -34.90
C ASP A 6 -34.14 50.12 -34.20
N GLU A 7 -34.27 51.28 -33.55
CA GLU A 7 -35.39 51.83 -32.73
C GLU A 7 -36.44 52.60 -33.59
N PRO A 8 -37.56 53.21 -33.09
CA PRO A 8 -37.83 53.76 -31.73
C PRO A 8 -39.27 53.56 -31.16
N THR A 9 -39.58 54.32 -30.09
CA THR A 9 -40.84 54.43 -29.30
C THR A 9 -41.76 55.57 -29.83
N PRO A 10 -42.88 56.06 -29.18
CA PRO A 10 -43.56 55.75 -27.89
C PRO A 10 -45.14 55.80 -27.89
N ASN A 11 -45.75 55.89 -26.68
CA ASN A 11 -47.01 56.59 -26.27
C ASN A 11 -48.34 55.85 -25.92
N THR A 12 -48.88 56.20 -24.71
CA THR A 12 -50.31 56.43 -24.31
C THR A 12 -51.34 55.26 -24.32
N ASP A 13 -52.42 55.19 -23.50
CA ASP A 13 -52.97 56.14 -22.48
C ASP A 13 -53.84 55.51 -21.32
N THR A 14 -54.05 56.33 -20.29
CA THR A 14 -54.96 56.45 -19.10
C THR A 14 -56.21 55.57 -18.72
N LEU A 15 -56.41 55.45 -17.37
CA LEU A 15 -57.68 55.57 -16.54
C LEU A 15 -58.88 54.57 -16.67
N HIS A 16 -59.90 54.48 -15.78
CA HIS A 16 -60.04 54.38 -14.28
C HIS A 16 -61.55 54.27 -13.85
N ALA A 17 -61.97 53.33 -12.97
CA ALA A 17 -63.21 53.31 -12.13
C ALA A 17 -63.18 52.06 -11.19
N HIS A 18 -63.68 51.94 -9.93
CA HIS A 18 -64.86 52.41 -9.16
C HIS A 18 -66.18 51.64 -9.45
N THR A 19 -67.08 51.29 -8.48
CA THR A 19 -67.41 51.93 -7.17
C THR A 19 -68.11 51.01 -6.11
N GLN A 20 -67.98 51.34 -4.81
CA GLN A 20 -68.93 51.21 -3.64
C GLN A 20 -69.55 49.87 -3.09
N THR A 21 -69.11 49.49 -1.85
CA THR A 21 -69.82 49.40 -0.51
C THR A 21 -71.33 49.10 -0.38
N PRO A 22 -71.88 48.60 0.79
CA PRO A 22 -71.44 48.73 2.21
C PRO A 22 -71.49 47.38 3.02
N THR A 23 -71.68 47.18 4.35
CA THR A 23 -72.21 47.98 5.51
C THR A 23 -71.83 47.44 6.92
N LYS A 24 -71.67 48.35 7.91
CA LYS A 24 -71.87 48.27 9.40
C LYS A 24 -71.53 47.03 10.24
N SER A 25 -70.42 47.12 10.99
CA SER A 25 -70.21 46.67 12.40
C SER A 25 -68.82 47.13 12.89
N GLN A 26 -68.47 47.24 14.19
CA GLN A 26 -69.18 47.79 15.36
C GLN A 26 -68.11 48.29 16.40
N THR A 27 -68.50 48.92 17.52
CA THR A 27 -67.58 49.59 18.49
C THR A 27 -67.26 48.79 19.76
N PHE A 28 -66.03 48.92 20.28
CA PHE A 28 -65.77 49.35 21.67
C PHE A 28 -64.29 49.75 21.89
N ASN A 29 -64.04 50.81 22.66
CA ASN A 29 -62.70 51.22 23.10
C ASN A 29 -62.32 50.50 24.41
N ASN A 30 -61.03 50.17 24.59
CA ASN A 30 -60.47 49.98 25.93
C ASN A 30 -58.96 50.24 25.97
N THR A 31 -58.46 50.92 27.00
CA THR A 31 -57.05 51.33 27.13
C THR A 31 -56.22 50.30 27.90
N ALA A 32 -55.01 50.00 27.41
CA ALA A 32 -54.12 49.03 28.06
C ALA A 32 -52.64 49.46 28.01
N LYS A 33 -51.89 49.09 29.06
CA LYS A 33 -50.50 49.50 29.33
C LYS A 33 -49.50 48.99 28.26
N PRO A 34 -48.37 49.71 28.04
CA PRO A 34 -47.32 49.25 27.14
C PRO A 34 -46.71 47.92 27.62
N LYS A 35 -46.54 46.96 26.69
CA LYS A 35 -45.84 45.69 26.94
C LYS A 35 -44.37 45.83 26.58
N ALA A 36 -43.48 45.39 27.47
CA ALA A 36 -42.05 45.31 27.22
C ALA A 36 -41.73 44.39 26.02
N PRO A 37 -40.67 44.67 25.24
CA PRO A 37 -40.35 43.90 24.04
C PRO A 37 -39.90 42.47 24.40
N ARG A 38 -40.62 41.46 23.90
CA ARG A 38 -40.14 40.08 23.88
C ARG A 38 -38.86 40.02 23.04
N LYS A 39 -37.73 39.68 23.67
CA LYS A 39 -36.53 39.26 22.92
C LYS A 39 -36.90 38.07 22.05
N LYS A 40 -36.71 38.19 20.72
CA LYS A 40 -36.73 37.03 19.83
C LYS A 40 -35.59 36.09 20.27
N PRO A 41 -35.76 34.75 20.24
CA PRO A 41 -34.63 33.85 20.32
C PRO A 41 -33.63 34.23 19.23
N ALA A 42 -32.34 34.29 19.57
CA ALA A 42 -31.31 34.47 18.56
C ALA A 42 -31.40 33.30 17.57
N ALA A 43 -31.56 33.61 16.27
CA ALA A 43 -31.46 32.58 15.25
C ALA A 43 -30.06 31.98 15.37
N LYS A 44 -29.96 30.66 15.63
CA LYS A 44 -28.68 29.95 15.49
C LYS A 44 -28.21 30.21 14.06
N MET A 45 -27.07 30.88 13.89
CA MET A 45 -26.42 30.94 12.59
C MET A 45 -26.26 29.50 12.10
N PRO A 46 -26.57 29.19 10.83
CA PRO A 46 -26.31 27.86 10.31
C PRO A 46 -24.80 27.64 10.36
N GLN A 47 -24.35 26.80 11.30
CA GLN A 47 -22.99 26.29 11.25
C GLN A 47 -22.82 25.64 9.88
N ALA A 48 -21.79 26.05 9.15
CA ALA A 48 -21.42 25.36 7.93
C ALA A 48 -21.23 23.88 8.28
N LYS A 49 -21.86 22.98 7.53
CA LYS A 49 -21.61 21.55 7.70
C LYS A 49 -20.14 21.32 7.40
N SER A 50 -19.42 20.68 8.31
CA SER A 50 -18.06 20.23 8.07
C SER A 50 -17.99 19.38 6.81
N LEU A 51 -16.86 19.46 6.12
CA LEU A 51 -16.54 18.57 5.02
C LEU A 51 -16.28 17.18 5.58
N LEU A 52 -16.62 16.14 4.81
CA LEU A 52 -16.36 14.76 5.23
C LEU A 52 -14.87 14.51 5.53
N SER A 53 -13.96 15.26 4.88
CA SER A 53 -12.53 15.15 5.12
C SER A 53 -12.07 15.79 6.42
N GLU A 54 -12.77 16.81 6.93
CA GLU A 54 -12.48 17.46 8.21
C GLU A 54 -12.87 16.52 9.37
N ASP A 55 -14.11 16.01 9.36
CA ASP A 55 -14.62 15.08 10.37
C ASP A 55 -13.75 13.79 10.41
N LEU A 56 -13.50 13.20 9.24
CA LEU A 56 -12.81 11.92 9.11
C LEU A 56 -11.29 12.05 9.32
N GLY A 57 -10.68 13.12 8.80
CA GLY A 57 -9.26 13.42 9.02
C GLY A 57 -8.97 13.74 10.49
N GLY A 58 -9.81 14.54 11.12
CA GLY A 58 -9.73 14.84 12.56
C GLY A 58 -9.92 13.59 13.43
N GLY A 59 -10.92 12.76 13.15
CA GLY A 59 -11.15 11.50 13.87
C GLY A 59 -9.97 10.53 13.78
N LEU A 60 -9.43 10.31 12.57
CA LEU A 60 -8.28 9.41 12.37
C LEU A 60 -6.99 9.96 13.00
N ALA A 61 -6.80 11.29 12.97
CA ALA A 61 -5.69 11.93 13.68
C ALA A 61 -5.82 11.75 15.21
N GLN A 62 -7.03 11.92 15.77
CA GLN A 62 -7.27 11.71 17.20
C GLN A 62 -7.00 10.26 17.63
N ILE A 63 -7.36 9.27 16.82
CA ILE A 63 -7.06 7.85 17.10
C ILE A 63 -5.54 7.62 17.20
N LEU A 64 -4.75 8.13 16.24
CA LEU A 64 -3.29 8.00 16.25
C LEU A 64 -2.62 8.81 17.38
N MET A 65 -3.22 9.91 17.84
CA MET A 65 -2.72 10.66 18.99
C MET A 65 -3.06 9.94 20.31
N THR A 66 -4.24 9.33 20.43
CA THR A 66 -4.66 8.63 21.66
C THR A 66 -4.03 7.24 21.81
N GLN A 67 -3.77 6.51 20.71
CA GLN A 67 -3.00 5.24 20.76
C GLN A 67 -1.59 5.43 21.34
N ALA A 68 -1.01 6.62 21.26
CA ALA A 68 0.28 6.94 21.87
C ALA A 68 0.22 7.22 23.39
N THR A 69 -0.98 7.26 24.00
CA THR A 69 -1.19 7.79 25.37
C THR A 69 -1.71 6.79 26.41
N ASP A 70 -1.96 5.52 26.07
CA ASP A 70 -2.32 4.52 27.08
C ASP A 70 -1.07 4.03 27.85
N ILE A 71 -0.70 4.85 28.83
CA ILE A 71 0.43 4.66 29.73
C ILE A 71 0.30 3.39 30.60
N ASP A 72 -0.92 2.88 30.81
CA ASP A 72 -1.20 1.77 31.73
C ASP A 72 -1.26 0.38 31.06
N SER A 73 -1.35 0.31 29.72
CA SER A 73 -0.99 -0.91 28.97
C SER A 73 0.49 -0.96 28.55
N MET A 74 1.25 0.15 28.65
CA MET A 74 2.68 0.16 28.37
C MET A 74 3.50 -0.70 29.35
N ASN A 75 4.39 -1.53 28.80
CA ASN A 75 5.41 -2.20 29.61
C ASN A 75 6.47 -1.21 30.13
N ILE A 76 7.25 -1.63 31.13
CA ILE A 76 8.23 -0.77 31.83
C ILE A 76 9.23 -0.08 30.88
N ILE A 77 9.63 -0.72 29.78
CA ILE A 77 10.58 -0.14 28.82
C ILE A 77 9.89 0.94 27.98
N GLN A 78 8.67 0.68 27.50
CA GLN A 78 7.86 1.66 26.77
C GLN A 78 7.55 2.88 27.64
N ARG A 79 7.12 2.66 28.88
CA ARG A 79 6.78 3.73 29.85
C ARG A 79 7.99 4.60 30.18
N LEU A 80 9.18 3.99 30.34
CA LEU A 80 10.44 4.73 30.52
C LEU A 80 10.89 5.51 29.27
N GLN A 81 10.62 5.00 28.07
CA GLN A 81 10.90 5.71 26.82
C GLN A 81 9.94 6.90 26.62
N PHE A 82 8.64 6.70 26.88
CA PHE A 82 7.61 7.74 26.83
C PHE A 82 7.93 8.91 27.77
N LEU A 83 8.16 8.62 29.07
CA LEU A 83 8.48 9.64 30.08
C LEU A 83 9.77 10.41 29.75
N LYS A 84 10.73 9.77 29.05
CA LYS A 84 11.97 10.40 28.59
C LYS A 84 11.78 11.26 27.32
N GLY A 85 10.72 11.01 26.54
CA GLY A 85 10.29 11.86 25.44
C GLY A 85 9.60 13.13 25.93
N ASP A 86 8.65 12.99 26.86
CA ASP A 86 7.94 14.13 27.48
C ASP A 86 8.90 15.11 28.17
N ALA A 87 9.93 14.59 28.86
CA ALA A 87 10.99 15.39 29.49
C ALA A 87 11.81 16.27 28.53
N LEU A 88 11.67 16.10 27.21
CA LEU A 88 12.30 16.96 26.20
C LEU A 88 11.35 18.05 25.64
N LEU A 89 10.08 18.06 26.03
CA LEU A 89 9.04 18.96 25.50
C LEU A 89 8.33 19.84 26.56
N GLY A 90 9.02 20.15 27.66
CA GLY A 90 8.77 21.34 28.50
C GLY A 90 8.18 21.05 29.90
N PRO A 91 7.75 22.08 30.66
CA PRO A 91 7.91 23.54 30.43
C PRO A 91 8.99 24.16 31.35
N ARG A 92 8.99 25.49 31.50
CA ARG A 92 9.93 26.24 32.38
C ARG A 92 9.55 26.16 33.86
N PHE A 93 10.57 26.05 34.72
CA PHE A 93 10.64 26.45 36.15
C PHE A 93 9.49 26.08 37.10
N ILE A 94 9.81 25.26 38.10
CA ILE A 94 9.71 25.58 39.54
C ILE A 94 10.65 24.62 40.30
N ASP A 95 11.43 25.14 41.24
CA ASP A 95 12.28 24.33 42.11
C ASP A 95 11.46 23.59 43.18
N PHE A 96 11.79 22.32 43.49
CA PHE A 96 11.63 21.80 44.84
C PHE A 96 12.66 20.70 45.18
N ASN A 97 12.93 20.53 46.47
CA ASN A 97 14.11 19.84 46.99
C ASN A 97 14.02 18.30 47.06
N GLN A 98 15.20 17.67 46.92
CA GLN A 98 15.71 16.48 47.65
C GLN A 98 14.76 15.28 47.89
N SER A 99 15.15 14.08 47.41
CA SER A 99 15.81 13.07 48.29
C SER A 99 16.10 11.70 47.62
N SER A 100 17.23 11.11 48.06
CA SER A 100 17.49 9.67 48.23
C SER A 100 17.31 8.68 47.06
N THR A 101 18.45 8.41 46.40
CA THR A 101 18.76 7.16 45.69
C THR A 101 18.58 5.92 46.57
N THR A 102 18.11 4.80 45.98
CA THR A 102 18.37 3.44 46.49
C THR A 102 18.74 2.53 45.32
N VAL A 103 19.91 1.88 45.38
CA VAL A 103 20.35 0.86 44.41
C VAL A 103 20.21 -0.52 45.04
N VAL A 104 19.44 -1.40 44.41
CA VAL A 104 19.34 -2.81 44.81
C VAL A 104 20.01 -3.67 43.75
N THR A 105 21.23 -4.14 44.06
CA THR A 105 21.97 -5.09 43.22
C THR A 105 21.64 -6.51 43.66
N THR A 106 21.07 -7.32 42.77
CA THR A 106 20.92 -8.76 42.97
C THR A 106 21.73 -9.53 41.93
N SER A 107 22.75 -10.25 42.39
CA SER A 107 23.56 -11.15 41.58
C SER A 107 22.94 -12.55 41.54
N ILE A 108 22.78 -13.12 40.35
CA ILE A 108 22.42 -14.52 40.16
C ILE A 108 23.69 -15.28 39.77
N SER A 109 24.02 -16.32 40.54
CA SER A 109 25.09 -17.26 40.22
C SER A 109 24.49 -18.65 40.05
N SER A 110 24.60 -19.20 38.84
CA SER A 110 24.01 -20.50 38.50
C SER A 110 24.82 -21.66 39.04
N ARG A 111 24.14 -22.72 39.48
CA ARG A 111 24.63 -24.11 39.47
C ARG A 111 23.47 -25.09 39.56
N ASP A 112 23.35 -25.94 38.54
CA ASP A 112 22.56 -27.16 38.60
C ASP A 112 23.19 -28.16 39.57
N ILE A 113 22.42 -29.17 40.03
CA ILE A 113 22.74 -30.61 39.93
C ILE A 113 21.68 -31.49 40.63
N LEU A 114 21.18 -32.47 39.89
CA LEU A 114 20.57 -33.77 40.26
C LEU A 114 19.42 -33.89 41.30
N SER A 115 18.36 -34.58 40.83
CA SER A 115 17.43 -35.42 41.62
C SER A 115 18.03 -36.84 41.80
N PRO A 116 17.47 -37.82 42.58
CA PRO A 116 16.03 -38.13 42.68
C PRO A 116 15.46 -38.72 44.01
N ALA A 117 14.16 -39.03 43.96
CA ALA A 117 13.44 -40.15 44.60
C ALA A 117 12.89 -40.06 46.05
N HIS A 118 11.55 -40.16 46.15
CA HIS A 118 10.68 -40.97 47.06
C HIS A 118 10.96 -41.00 48.60
N HIS A 119 9.97 -41.11 49.52
CA HIS A 119 8.56 -41.54 49.45
C HIS A 119 7.78 -41.07 50.73
N ASN A 120 6.44 -40.93 50.63
CA ASN A 120 5.44 -40.99 51.73
C ASN A 120 5.46 -39.86 52.81
N VAL A 121 4.33 -39.48 53.47
CA VAL A 121 2.91 -39.89 53.33
C VAL A 121 1.94 -38.70 53.59
N CYS A 122 0.65 -38.92 53.37
CA CYS A 122 -0.50 -38.00 53.44
C CYS A 122 -0.79 -37.43 54.86
N GLU A 123 -1.78 -36.56 55.15
CA GLU A 123 -3.03 -36.11 54.47
C GLU A 123 -3.19 -34.55 54.57
N HIS A 124 -4.33 -33.83 54.42
CA HIS A 124 -5.77 -34.15 54.27
C HIS A 124 -6.60 -32.99 53.63
N HIS A 125 -7.21 -33.22 52.45
CA HIS A 125 -8.39 -32.52 51.87
C HIS A 125 -8.29 -30.98 51.54
N GLN A 126 -9.08 -30.39 50.62
CA GLN A 126 -10.10 -30.93 49.69
C GLN A 126 -10.01 -30.29 48.28
N GLN A 127 -10.65 -30.93 47.29
CA GLN A 127 -10.52 -30.66 45.85
C GLN A 127 -11.10 -29.32 45.36
N CYS A 128 -10.61 -28.86 44.21
CA CYS A 128 -11.49 -28.51 43.09
C CYS A 128 -10.96 -29.18 41.81
N ILE A 129 -11.86 -29.70 40.96
CA ILE A 129 -11.52 -30.57 39.82
C ILE A 129 -11.61 -29.77 38.53
N SER A 130 -10.57 -29.83 37.69
CA SER A 130 -10.63 -29.35 36.31
C SER A 130 -10.00 -30.39 35.37
N THR A 131 -10.81 -30.97 34.49
CA THR A 131 -10.43 -32.11 33.66
C THR A 131 -9.71 -31.64 32.40
N SER A 132 -8.42 -31.96 32.28
CA SER A 132 -7.64 -31.67 31.07
C SER A 132 -8.07 -32.58 29.90
N MET A 133 -8.86 -32.06 28.96
CA MET A 133 -9.16 -32.75 27.71
C MET A 133 -7.97 -32.68 26.75
N THR A 134 -7.15 -33.73 26.72
CA THR A 134 -6.08 -33.90 25.71
C THR A 134 -6.68 -34.28 24.36
N VAL A 135 -6.86 -33.32 23.46
CA VAL A 135 -7.36 -33.58 22.10
C VAL A 135 -6.20 -34.03 21.19
N SER A 136 -6.02 -35.34 21.08
CA SER A 136 -5.01 -35.97 20.22
C SER A 136 -5.40 -35.90 18.74
N PHE A 137 -4.96 -34.85 18.04
CA PHE A 137 -5.12 -34.73 16.60
C PHE A 137 -4.16 -35.66 15.84
N ASN A 138 -4.65 -36.84 15.45
CA ASN A 138 -3.97 -37.68 14.45
C ASN A 138 -3.97 -36.96 13.09
N ALA A 139 -2.85 -36.29 12.77
CA ALA A 139 -2.66 -35.59 11.51
C ALA A 139 -2.41 -36.59 10.37
N SER A 140 -3.48 -37.05 9.72
CA SER A 140 -3.41 -37.81 8.46
C SER A 140 -2.57 -37.06 7.43
N SER A 141 -1.48 -37.67 6.97
CA SER A 141 -0.41 -37.00 6.23
C SER A 141 -0.81 -36.63 4.79
N MET A 142 -1.46 -35.49 4.61
CA MET A 142 -1.65 -34.86 3.30
C MET A 142 -0.37 -34.10 2.91
N SER A 143 0.17 -34.41 1.72
CA SER A 143 1.49 -33.97 1.25
C SER A 143 1.63 -32.45 1.09
N LEU A 144 2.35 -31.79 2.00
CA LEU A 144 2.61 -30.34 2.03
C LEU A 144 3.70 -29.90 1.03
N ASN A 145 3.56 -30.31 -0.23
CA ASN A 145 4.58 -30.21 -1.29
C ASN A 145 4.58 -28.88 -2.06
N HIS A 146 4.59 -27.72 -1.37
CA HIS A 146 5.12 -26.48 -1.98
C HIS A 146 5.62 -25.40 -0.99
N ILE A 147 6.48 -25.75 -0.03
CA ILE A 147 7.28 -24.72 0.67
C ILE A 147 8.24 -24.06 -0.35
N PRO A 148 8.20 -22.73 -0.58
CA PRO A 148 9.16 -22.07 -1.45
C PRO A 148 10.58 -22.22 -0.89
N ALA A 149 11.52 -22.70 -1.72
CA ALA A 149 12.87 -23.01 -1.26
C ALA A 149 13.66 -21.75 -0.86
N TYR A 150 13.74 -21.48 0.45
CA TYR A 150 14.51 -20.38 1.03
C TYR A 150 15.99 -20.43 0.58
N PRO A 151 16.55 -19.32 0.05
CA PRO A 151 17.88 -19.33 -0.54
C PRO A 151 18.99 -19.34 0.54
N LYS A 152 19.41 -20.55 0.97
CA LYS A 152 20.46 -20.76 1.98
C LYS A 152 21.66 -19.81 1.79
N ARG A 153 21.99 -19.06 2.84
CA ARG A 153 23.10 -18.09 2.91
C ARG A 153 24.42 -18.77 2.52
N LYS A 154 25.14 -18.24 1.53
CA LYS A 154 26.51 -18.66 1.21
C LYS A 154 27.48 -17.74 1.94
N ASN A 155 28.37 -18.30 2.76
CA ASN A 155 29.15 -17.61 3.82
C ASN A 155 29.97 -16.37 3.42
N ASN A 156 30.12 -16.03 2.14
CA ASN A 156 30.99 -14.96 1.65
C ASN A 156 30.21 -13.70 1.19
N ASP A 157 28.95 -13.52 1.62
CA ASP A 157 28.09 -12.40 1.24
C ASP A 157 27.79 -11.48 2.45
N ILE A 158 28.82 -10.74 2.89
CA ILE A 158 28.84 -9.93 4.12
C ILE A 158 27.96 -8.67 4.02
N HIS A 159 27.65 -8.23 2.80
CA HIS A 159 26.96 -6.95 2.52
C HIS A 159 25.59 -7.14 1.84
N THR A 160 25.05 -8.36 1.85
CA THR A 160 23.73 -8.66 1.30
C THR A 160 22.81 -9.22 2.37
N PHE A 161 21.67 -8.57 2.58
CA PHE A 161 20.71 -8.80 3.66
C PHE A 161 19.31 -9.13 3.13
N THR A 162 18.47 -9.70 4.00
CA THR A 162 17.03 -9.98 3.79
C THR A 162 16.18 -9.30 4.86
N LEU A 163 14.85 -9.45 4.79
CA LEU A 163 13.94 -9.02 5.86
C LEU A 163 14.04 -9.87 7.14
N ASP A 164 14.93 -10.88 7.18
CA ASP A 164 15.24 -11.67 8.37
C ASP A 164 16.45 -11.12 9.15
N ASP A 165 17.27 -10.25 8.55
CA ASP A 165 18.50 -9.70 9.14
C ASP A 165 18.19 -8.46 10.01
N PHE A 166 17.59 -8.63 11.20
CA PHE A 166 17.12 -7.54 12.10
C PHE A 166 18.02 -6.27 12.19
N THR A 167 19.33 -6.44 12.39
CA THR A 167 20.27 -5.30 12.49
C THR A 167 20.42 -4.52 11.18
N ALA A 168 20.20 -5.16 10.03
CA ALA A 168 20.13 -4.51 8.73
C ALA A 168 18.77 -3.84 8.50
N ILE A 169 17.66 -4.40 9.01
CA ILE A 169 16.32 -3.79 8.90
C ILE A 169 16.30 -2.40 9.55
N SER A 170 16.94 -2.21 10.70
CA SER A 170 17.03 -0.89 11.36
C SER A 170 17.77 0.16 10.50
N ALA A 171 18.93 -0.21 9.94
CA ALA A 171 19.69 0.67 9.06
C ALA A 171 18.96 0.95 7.73
N LEU A 172 18.37 -0.10 7.14
CA LEU A 172 17.53 0.00 5.94
C LEU A 172 16.31 0.90 6.20
N GLY A 173 15.66 0.77 7.36
CA GLY A 173 14.53 1.60 7.78
C GLY A 173 14.88 3.08 7.75
N SER A 174 16.03 3.47 8.32
CA SER A 174 16.51 4.86 8.26
C SER A 174 16.84 5.34 6.83
N LEU A 175 17.45 4.48 5.99
CA LEU A 175 17.70 4.81 4.58
C LEU A 175 16.41 4.95 3.77
N VAL A 176 15.37 4.16 4.04
CA VAL A 176 14.07 4.25 3.35
C VAL A 176 13.23 5.40 3.92
N GLU A 177 13.37 5.72 5.20
CA GLU A 177 12.75 6.91 5.81
C GLU A 177 13.31 8.23 5.24
N ARG A 178 14.56 8.22 4.74
CA ARG A 178 15.18 9.37 4.04
C ARG A 178 15.00 9.34 2.53
N PHE A 179 15.39 8.24 1.88
CA PHE A 179 15.54 8.12 0.42
C PHE A 179 14.45 7.27 -0.23
N GLY A 180 13.58 6.65 0.56
CA GLY A 180 12.49 5.82 0.05
C GLY A 180 11.53 6.65 -0.80
N LYS A 181 11.52 6.37 -2.10
CA LYS A 181 10.53 6.83 -3.07
C LYS A 181 9.42 5.78 -3.27
N VAL A 182 8.44 6.08 -4.13
CA VAL A 182 7.50 5.09 -4.67
C VAL A 182 8.20 3.82 -5.15
N SER A 183 9.33 3.98 -5.82
CA SER A 183 10.00 2.96 -6.63
C SER A 183 10.53 1.75 -5.84
N HIS A 184 10.50 1.86 -4.51
CA HIS A 184 10.78 0.82 -3.54
C HIS A 184 9.51 0.05 -3.10
N MET A 185 8.47 -0.04 -3.94
CA MET A 185 7.15 -0.60 -3.60
C MET A 185 7.24 -1.93 -2.81
N GLY A 186 8.11 -2.85 -3.26
CA GLY A 186 8.30 -4.17 -2.66
C GLY A 186 9.37 -4.28 -1.59
N ILE A 187 9.76 -3.19 -0.94
CA ILE A 187 10.66 -3.23 0.23
C ILE A 187 10.13 -4.13 1.36
N LEU A 188 8.82 -4.43 1.34
CA LEU A 188 8.08 -5.32 2.24
C LEU A 188 7.84 -6.74 1.67
N ASP A 189 8.39 -7.09 0.51
CA ASP A 189 8.31 -8.44 -0.08
C ASP A 189 9.58 -9.24 0.28
N PRO A 190 9.48 -10.33 1.07
CA PRO A 190 10.65 -11.08 1.56
C PRO A 190 11.43 -11.83 0.48
N SER A 191 10.94 -11.88 -0.77
CA SER A 191 11.67 -12.45 -1.90
C SER A 191 12.65 -11.46 -2.56
N TYR A 192 12.78 -10.24 -2.03
CA TYR A 192 13.83 -9.27 -2.36
C TYR A 192 15.08 -9.41 -1.47
N ARG A 193 16.15 -8.71 -1.87
CA ARG A 193 17.43 -8.63 -1.16
C ARG A 193 17.92 -7.19 -1.14
N PHE A 194 18.65 -6.85 -0.09
CA PHE A 194 19.24 -5.52 0.10
C PHE A 194 20.76 -5.64 0.03
N PHE A 195 21.40 -4.87 -0.83
CA PHE A 195 22.84 -4.66 -0.78
C PHE A 195 23.11 -3.33 -0.08
N MET A 196 24.06 -3.28 0.85
CA MET A 196 24.43 -2.05 1.58
C MET A 196 25.94 -1.81 1.51
N THR A 197 26.36 -0.55 1.49
CA THR A 197 27.77 -0.18 1.66
C THR A 197 28.31 -0.61 3.03
N LYS A 198 29.64 -0.68 3.15
CA LYS A 198 30.33 -1.05 4.40
C LYS A 198 29.95 -0.18 5.61
N ASP A 199 29.74 1.11 5.39
CA ASP A 199 29.33 2.12 6.39
C ASP A 199 27.81 2.22 6.60
N ARG A 200 27.03 1.41 5.86
CA ARG A 200 25.57 1.36 5.89
C ARG A 200 24.88 2.69 5.54
N GLN A 201 25.56 3.63 4.88
CA GLN A 201 25.00 4.92 4.47
C GLN A 201 24.29 4.89 3.12
N ALA A 202 24.41 3.79 2.37
CA ALA A 202 23.83 3.67 1.03
C ALA A 202 23.37 2.23 0.76
N ALA A 203 22.23 2.05 0.06
CA ALA A 203 21.69 0.73 -0.25
C ALA A 203 21.06 0.59 -1.65
N LEU A 204 20.97 -0.67 -2.13
CA LEU A 204 20.22 -1.08 -3.32
C LEU A 204 19.26 -2.21 -2.94
N TYR A 205 18.03 -2.13 -3.43
CA TYR A 205 17.00 -3.14 -3.24
C TYR A 205 16.79 -3.89 -4.57
N TYR A 206 16.91 -5.22 -4.58
CA TYR A 206 17.00 -5.99 -5.84
C TYR A 206 16.51 -7.44 -5.75
N LYS A 207 16.10 -7.99 -6.91
CA LYS A 207 15.89 -9.43 -7.15
C LYS A 207 16.89 -9.92 -8.18
N VAL A 208 17.35 -11.17 -8.05
CA VAL A 208 18.13 -11.84 -9.10
C VAL A 208 17.21 -12.75 -9.90
N ARG A 209 17.18 -12.55 -11.22
CA ARG A 209 16.47 -13.41 -12.19
C ARG A 209 17.37 -13.61 -13.41
N ASN A 210 17.46 -14.83 -13.93
CA ASN A 210 18.22 -15.15 -15.15
C ASN A 210 19.68 -14.62 -15.14
N ASN A 211 20.39 -14.70 -14.01
CA ASN A 211 21.72 -14.10 -13.80
C ASN A 211 21.81 -12.57 -14.06
N VAL A 212 20.72 -11.84 -13.89
CA VAL A 212 20.66 -10.37 -13.88
C VAL A 212 20.18 -9.93 -12.50
N ALA A 213 20.88 -8.96 -11.90
CA ALA A 213 20.39 -8.24 -10.74
C ALA A 213 19.46 -7.12 -11.23
N VAL A 214 18.15 -7.32 -11.08
CA VAL A 214 17.15 -6.28 -11.36
C VAL A 214 16.97 -5.49 -10.05
N VAL A 215 17.51 -4.28 -10.04
CA VAL A 215 17.35 -3.31 -8.96
C VAL A 215 15.98 -2.65 -9.12
N GLY A 216 15.20 -2.58 -8.04
CA GLY A 216 13.95 -1.84 -8.03
C GLY A 216 14.21 -0.38 -7.70
N GLY A 217 13.81 0.52 -8.60
CA GLY A 217 13.89 1.96 -8.36
C GLY A 217 15.27 2.57 -8.34
N ASP A 218 15.41 3.56 -7.47
CA ASP A 218 16.59 4.42 -7.33
C ASP A 218 17.54 3.83 -6.27
N PRO A 219 18.79 4.29 -6.17
CA PRO A 219 19.64 3.97 -5.03
C PRO A 219 19.16 4.68 -3.76
N LEU A 220 19.16 3.98 -2.62
CA LEU A 220 18.79 4.53 -1.31
C LEU A 220 19.98 5.27 -0.68
N CYS A 221 20.35 6.41 -1.25
CA CYS A 221 21.38 7.33 -0.74
C CYS A 221 21.29 8.72 -1.39
N GLU A 222 22.11 9.66 -0.92
CA GLU A 222 22.31 10.94 -1.61
C GLU A 222 22.91 10.70 -3.02
N PRO A 223 22.62 11.55 -4.04
CA PRO A 223 23.13 11.37 -5.39
C PRO A 223 24.66 11.35 -5.54
N ALA A 224 25.38 11.95 -4.59
CA ALA A 224 26.85 11.93 -4.56
C ALA A 224 27.43 10.52 -4.28
N GLU A 225 26.68 9.65 -3.60
CA GLU A 225 27.13 8.29 -3.26
C GLU A 225 26.82 7.26 -4.37
N TYR A 226 26.07 7.63 -5.42
CA TYR A 226 25.65 6.72 -6.50
C TYR A 226 26.85 5.97 -7.13
N ASP A 227 27.90 6.67 -7.55
CA ASP A 227 29.07 6.04 -8.19
C ASP A 227 29.77 5.04 -7.26
N ARG A 228 29.89 5.38 -5.98
CA ARG A 228 30.54 4.54 -4.95
C ARG A 228 29.73 3.28 -4.64
N LEU A 229 28.43 3.43 -4.39
CA LEU A 229 27.51 2.33 -4.12
C LEU A 229 27.45 1.35 -5.31
N LEU A 230 27.36 1.87 -6.53
CA LEU A 230 27.28 1.06 -7.74
C LEU A 230 28.62 0.38 -8.08
N GLU A 231 29.76 0.99 -7.75
CA GLU A 231 31.07 0.34 -7.82
C GLU A 231 31.22 -0.79 -6.77
N GLU A 232 30.80 -0.59 -5.52
CA GLU A 232 30.78 -1.65 -4.50
C GLU A 232 29.87 -2.82 -4.94
N PHE A 233 28.67 -2.52 -5.47
CA PHE A 233 27.77 -3.54 -6.00
C PHE A 233 28.33 -4.23 -7.26
N ARG A 234 29.05 -3.52 -8.14
CA ARG A 234 29.73 -4.10 -9.30
C ARG A 234 30.74 -5.18 -8.89
N ARG A 235 31.39 -5.05 -7.73
CA ARG A 235 32.32 -6.07 -7.20
C ARG A 235 31.57 -7.34 -6.77
N LEU A 236 30.41 -7.21 -6.14
CA LEU A 236 29.52 -8.35 -5.87
C LEU A 236 29.06 -9.01 -7.17
N ARG A 237 28.52 -8.23 -8.11
CA ARG A 237 28.02 -8.73 -9.40
C ARG A 237 29.10 -9.44 -10.23
N LYS A 238 30.33 -8.92 -10.32
CA LYS A 238 31.43 -9.60 -11.03
C LYS A 238 31.72 -10.98 -10.43
N ARG A 239 31.83 -11.11 -9.10
CA ARG A 239 32.03 -12.41 -8.40
C ARG A 239 30.88 -13.40 -8.62
N ARG A 240 29.67 -12.90 -8.89
CA ARG A 240 28.46 -13.73 -9.15
C ARG A 240 28.15 -13.93 -10.64
N ARG A 241 28.89 -13.28 -11.55
CA ARG A 241 28.59 -13.16 -13.00
C ARG A 241 27.18 -12.64 -13.28
N TRP A 242 26.80 -11.53 -12.61
CA TRP A 242 25.48 -10.92 -12.77
C TRP A 242 25.47 -9.67 -13.67
N GLY A 243 24.54 -9.65 -14.64
CA GLY A 243 24.09 -8.43 -15.32
C GLY A 243 23.38 -7.47 -14.36
N MET A 244 22.97 -6.29 -14.83
CA MET A 244 22.28 -5.29 -14.01
C MET A 244 21.28 -4.47 -14.85
N VAL A 245 20.10 -4.28 -14.30
CA VAL A 245 19.02 -3.43 -14.82
C VAL A 245 18.40 -2.70 -13.64
N PHE A 246 18.01 -1.44 -13.80
CA PHE A 246 17.10 -0.77 -12.87
C PHE A 246 15.69 -0.76 -13.46
N LEU A 247 14.67 -0.98 -12.64
CA LEU A 247 13.27 -1.00 -13.06
C LEU A 247 12.43 -0.14 -12.12
N GLY A 248 11.74 0.86 -12.68
CA GLY A 248 10.92 1.81 -11.92
C GLY A 248 11.70 3.01 -11.39
N ALA A 249 12.88 3.32 -11.95
CA ALA A 249 13.69 4.46 -11.53
C ALA A 249 13.03 5.80 -11.90
N THR A 250 13.18 6.83 -11.07
CA THR A 250 12.60 8.17 -11.30
C THR A 250 13.40 9.01 -12.31
N ASP A 251 12.82 10.13 -12.75
CA ASP A 251 13.49 11.10 -13.64
C ASP A 251 14.87 11.56 -13.12
N GLU A 252 15.01 11.66 -11.80
CA GLU A 252 16.27 12.07 -11.14
C GLU A 252 17.39 11.07 -11.40
N PHE A 253 17.14 9.77 -11.18
CA PHE A 253 18.13 8.73 -11.45
C PHE A 253 18.30 8.47 -12.95
N ALA A 254 17.25 8.69 -13.76
CA ALA A 254 17.37 8.70 -15.22
C ALA A 254 18.29 9.83 -15.74
N SER A 255 18.30 11.00 -15.09
CA SER A 255 19.23 12.10 -15.38
C SER A 255 20.69 11.73 -15.07
N TYR A 256 20.94 11.08 -13.93
CA TYR A 256 22.26 10.49 -13.62
C TYR A 256 22.68 9.44 -14.67
N ALA A 257 21.79 8.48 -14.98
CA ALA A 257 22.05 7.43 -15.97
C ALA A 257 22.34 7.98 -17.38
N SER A 258 21.66 9.07 -17.77
CA SER A 258 21.89 9.75 -19.05
C SER A 258 23.28 10.38 -19.13
N LYS A 259 23.80 10.96 -18.03
CA LYS A 259 25.19 11.45 -17.94
C LYS A 259 26.20 10.31 -18.09
N GLN A 260 25.89 9.14 -17.54
CA GLN A 260 26.67 7.90 -17.70
C GLN A 260 26.49 7.22 -19.07
N LYS A 261 25.72 7.83 -20.00
CA LYS A 261 25.40 7.32 -21.35
C LYS A 261 24.72 5.94 -21.35
N TRP A 262 23.99 5.61 -20.28
CA TRP A 262 23.19 4.38 -20.20
C TRP A 262 21.91 4.51 -21.01
N VAL A 263 21.35 3.36 -21.43
CA VAL A 263 20.04 3.34 -22.09
C VAL A 263 18.96 3.53 -21.04
N THR A 264 18.17 4.61 -21.14
CA THR A 264 16.96 4.82 -20.33
C THR A 264 15.71 4.63 -21.20
N MET A 265 14.64 4.10 -20.61
CA MET A 265 13.35 3.92 -21.28
C MET A 265 12.19 4.24 -20.33
N ARG A 266 11.43 5.30 -20.59
CA ARG A 266 10.22 5.63 -19.82
C ARG A 266 9.10 4.67 -20.18
N PHE A 267 8.60 3.93 -19.19
CA PHE A 267 7.59 2.88 -19.34
C PHE A 267 6.29 3.17 -18.57
N GLY A 268 6.23 4.30 -17.85
CA GLY A 268 5.07 4.70 -17.07
C GLY A 268 5.30 6.00 -16.32
N THR A 269 4.37 6.31 -15.43
CA THR A 269 4.35 7.52 -14.61
C THR A 269 3.91 7.14 -13.19
N GLU A 270 4.54 7.74 -12.17
CA GLU A 270 4.01 7.75 -10.80
C GLU A 270 2.81 8.68 -10.74
N ARG A 271 1.67 8.21 -10.22
CA ARG A 271 0.47 9.04 -10.06
C ARG A 271 0.36 9.50 -8.63
N VAL A 272 0.32 10.82 -8.41
CA VAL A 272 0.37 11.40 -7.05
C VAL A 272 -0.87 12.24 -6.77
N LEU A 273 -1.49 12.02 -5.62
CA LEU A 273 -2.54 12.87 -5.05
C LEU A 273 -1.90 13.96 -4.17
N ASN A 274 -2.51 15.14 -4.20
CA ASN A 274 -2.15 16.28 -3.35
C ASN A 274 -3.29 16.59 -2.36
N PRO A 275 -3.29 16.01 -1.14
CA PRO A 275 -4.38 16.18 -0.18
C PRO A 275 -4.68 17.64 0.21
N LEU A 276 -3.72 18.56 0.09
CA LEU A 276 -3.88 19.94 0.54
C LEU A 276 -4.80 20.77 -0.36
N ASN A 277 -4.92 20.42 -1.64
CA ASN A 277 -5.72 21.16 -2.63
C ASN A 277 -6.78 20.31 -3.37
N ASN A 278 -6.89 19.02 -3.06
CA ASN A 278 -7.70 18.08 -3.84
C ASN A 278 -9.21 18.44 -3.88
N PRO A 279 -9.83 18.56 -5.07
CA PRO A 279 -11.24 18.96 -5.22
C PRO A 279 -12.26 17.89 -4.77
N VAL A 280 -11.82 16.65 -4.56
CA VAL A 280 -12.67 15.55 -4.04
C VAL A 280 -12.83 15.67 -2.53
N LEU A 281 -11.78 16.03 -1.79
CA LEU A 281 -11.90 16.33 -0.34
C LEU A 281 -12.80 17.55 -0.10
N GLN A 282 -12.68 18.56 -0.96
CA GLN A 282 -13.52 19.78 -0.92
C GLN A 282 -14.98 19.56 -1.37
N GLU A 283 -15.41 18.30 -1.59
CA GLU A 283 -16.73 17.87 -2.08
C GLU A 283 -17.22 18.54 -3.39
N LYS A 284 -16.32 19.21 -4.12
CA LYS A 284 -16.60 19.86 -5.41
C LYS A 284 -16.80 18.82 -6.50
N GLU A 285 -16.02 17.74 -6.46
CA GLU A 285 -16.03 16.64 -7.43
C GLU A 285 -16.36 15.28 -6.81
N GLN A 286 -16.59 14.27 -7.66
CA GLN A 286 -16.97 12.90 -7.30
C GLN A 286 -18.13 12.77 -6.30
N LYS A 287 -19.11 13.66 -6.37
CA LYS A 287 -20.27 13.73 -5.46
C LYS A 287 -20.98 12.37 -5.25
N ARG A 288 -21.01 11.48 -6.25
CA ARG A 288 -21.51 10.10 -6.09
C ARG A 288 -20.67 9.26 -5.13
N MET A 289 -19.34 9.30 -5.25
CA MET A 289 -18.40 8.61 -4.35
C MET A 289 -18.48 9.19 -2.93
N ILE A 290 -18.59 10.53 -2.80
CA ILE A 290 -18.79 11.19 -1.51
C ILE A 290 -20.11 10.76 -0.85
N THR A 291 -21.22 10.75 -1.61
CA THR A 291 -22.51 10.23 -1.11
C THR A 291 -22.41 8.77 -0.70
N GLN A 292 -21.69 7.93 -1.46
CA GLN A 292 -21.48 6.53 -1.13
C GLN A 292 -20.63 6.36 0.14
N ASN A 293 -19.56 7.14 0.32
CA ASN A 293 -18.76 7.16 1.55
C ASN A 293 -19.62 7.58 2.76
N LYS A 294 -20.46 8.62 2.60
CA LYS A 294 -21.42 9.05 3.64
C LYS A 294 -22.45 7.96 3.95
N GLN A 295 -22.93 7.20 2.97
CA GLN A 295 -23.84 6.06 3.17
C GLN A 295 -23.17 4.85 3.82
N LEU A 296 -21.87 4.62 3.59
CA LEU A 296 -21.09 3.57 4.26
C LEU A 296 -20.88 3.90 5.75
N LEU A 297 -20.51 5.15 6.05
CA LEU A 297 -20.23 5.64 7.41
C LEU A 297 -21.50 5.84 8.28
N ASP A 298 -22.67 5.98 7.66
CA ASP A 298 -23.97 6.17 8.32
C ASP A 298 -24.37 4.90 9.11
N PRO A 299 -24.52 4.95 10.46
CA PRO A 299 -24.76 3.78 11.30
C PRO A 299 -26.02 2.99 10.94
N GLU A 300 -27.07 3.69 10.49
CA GLU A 300 -28.35 3.07 10.12
C GLU A 300 -28.29 2.42 8.73
N LYS A 301 -27.37 2.87 7.86
CA LYS A 301 -27.19 2.36 6.48
C LYS A 301 -26.03 1.37 6.39
N GLY A 302 -24.81 1.84 6.12
CA GLY A 302 -23.64 0.97 5.99
C GLY A 302 -23.15 0.43 7.33
N GLY A 303 -23.12 1.28 8.36
CA GLY A 303 -22.56 0.93 9.66
C GLY A 303 -21.06 0.59 9.62
N ILE A 304 -20.32 1.17 8.66
CA ILE A 304 -18.88 1.02 8.53
C ILE A 304 -18.18 2.07 9.38
N SER A 305 -17.24 1.64 10.21
CA SER A 305 -16.31 2.55 10.90
C SER A 305 -14.94 2.50 10.22
N VAL A 306 -14.23 3.63 10.18
CA VAL A 306 -12.83 3.71 9.73
C VAL A 306 -11.95 4.03 10.92
N HIS A 307 -10.88 3.26 11.09
CA HIS A 307 -9.92 3.37 12.17
C HIS A 307 -8.52 3.60 11.62
N ALA A 308 -7.60 4.03 12.49
CA ALA A 308 -6.19 4.16 12.20
C ALA A 308 -5.36 3.30 13.15
N TYR A 309 -4.19 2.84 12.70
CA TYR A 309 -3.26 2.04 13.50
C TYR A 309 -1.81 2.29 13.04
N ALA A 310 -0.90 2.58 13.97
CA ALA A 310 0.52 2.72 13.69
C ALA A 310 1.35 1.72 14.52
N PRO A 311 1.81 0.59 13.92
CA PRO A 311 2.68 -0.40 14.56
C PRO A 311 3.93 0.14 15.27
N ALA A 312 4.35 1.37 14.94
CA ALA A 312 5.47 2.09 15.57
C ALA A 312 5.14 2.64 16.97
N GLN A 313 3.86 2.87 17.29
CA GLN A 313 3.38 3.36 18.60
C GLN A 313 3.13 2.20 19.57
N GLY A 314 2.66 1.06 19.04
CA GLY A 314 2.45 -0.19 19.75
C GLY A 314 2.05 -1.27 18.75
N ARG A 315 2.28 -2.55 19.07
CA ARG A 315 1.89 -3.67 18.19
C ARG A 315 0.71 -4.44 18.79
N ASP A 316 -0.38 -4.50 18.03
CA ASP A 316 -1.52 -5.39 18.30
C ASP A 316 -1.42 -6.62 17.37
N GLU A 317 -0.97 -7.74 17.93
CA GLU A 317 -0.81 -8.98 17.17
C GLU A 317 -2.13 -9.62 16.71
N ASN A 318 -3.27 -9.24 17.29
CA ASN A 318 -4.59 -9.72 16.88
C ASN A 318 -5.10 -8.88 15.69
N LEU A 319 -5.05 -7.56 15.80
CA LEU A 319 -5.37 -6.66 14.68
C LEU A 319 -4.45 -6.93 13.48
N GLU A 320 -3.14 -7.07 13.67
CA GLU A 320 -2.26 -7.44 12.56
C GLU A 320 -2.58 -8.82 11.95
N ARG A 321 -3.18 -9.75 12.70
CA ARG A 321 -3.61 -11.06 12.18
C ARG A 321 -4.86 -10.92 11.32
N GLU A 322 -5.85 -10.15 11.77
CA GLU A 322 -7.05 -9.82 10.99
C GLU A 322 -6.69 -9.07 9.69
N LEU A 323 -5.79 -8.08 9.76
CA LEU A 323 -5.35 -7.33 8.58
C LEU A 323 -4.57 -8.20 7.56
N ARG A 324 -3.77 -9.18 8.02
CA ARG A 324 -3.19 -10.21 7.14
C ARG A 324 -4.29 -11.09 6.50
N GLN A 325 -5.29 -11.51 7.26
CA GLN A 325 -6.41 -12.31 6.75
C GLN A 325 -7.22 -11.55 5.68
N VAL A 326 -7.47 -10.25 5.86
CA VAL A 326 -8.11 -9.39 4.84
C VAL A 326 -7.27 -9.34 3.56
N TYR A 327 -5.94 -9.21 3.68
CA TYR A 327 -5.02 -9.19 2.54
C TYR A 327 -5.04 -10.51 1.77
N ASP A 328 -5.00 -11.64 2.46
CA ASP A 328 -4.94 -12.96 1.84
C ASP A 328 -6.28 -13.39 1.22
N LEU A 329 -7.42 -13.09 1.84
CA LEU A 329 -8.75 -13.29 1.23
C LEU A 329 -8.91 -12.47 -0.06
N TRP A 330 -8.43 -11.22 -0.07
CA TRP A 330 -8.40 -10.39 -1.28
C TRP A 330 -7.47 -10.97 -2.35
N ARG A 331 -6.27 -11.41 -1.98
CA ARG A 331 -5.31 -12.04 -2.91
C ARG A 331 -5.85 -13.32 -3.51
N GLU A 332 -6.45 -14.20 -2.72
CA GLU A 332 -7.01 -15.46 -3.19
C GLU A 332 -8.11 -15.21 -4.22
N SER A 333 -9.12 -14.41 -3.89
CA SER A 333 -10.21 -14.05 -4.81
C SER A 333 -9.69 -13.39 -6.09
N ARG A 334 -8.69 -12.51 -5.98
CA ARG A 334 -8.04 -11.87 -7.12
C ARG A 334 -7.26 -12.86 -8.00
N ASN A 335 -6.55 -13.83 -7.42
CA ASN A 335 -5.83 -14.87 -8.16
C ASN A 335 -6.79 -15.86 -8.84
N GLN A 336 -7.94 -16.17 -8.22
CA GLN A 336 -8.99 -17.02 -8.78
C GLN A 336 -9.71 -16.37 -9.99
N SER A 337 -9.53 -15.07 -10.25
CA SER A 337 -10.23 -14.33 -11.32
C SER A 337 -9.91 -14.76 -12.77
N GLY A 338 -8.88 -15.59 -12.97
CA GLY A 338 -8.48 -16.12 -14.30
C GLY A 338 -7.91 -15.10 -15.28
N GLN A 339 -7.87 -13.80 -14.92
CA GLN A 339 -7.28 -12.76 -15.75
C GLN A 339 -5.76 -12.65 -15.52
N PRO A 340 -4.92 -12.55 -16.56
CA PRO A 340 -3.49 -12.38 -16.36
C PRO A 340 -3.16 -11.00 -15.78
N GLN A 341 -2.68 -10.98 -14.53
CA GLN A 341 -2.34 -9.76 -13.81
C GLN A 341 -0.81 -9.65 -13.63
N ALA A 342 -0.29 -8.43 -13.74
CA ALA A 342 1.10 -8.11 -13.43
C ALA A 342 1.18 -7.55 -12.00
N TYR A 343 1.90 -8.24 -11.12
CA TYR A 343 2.17 -7.77 -9.75
C TYR A 343 3.65 -7.99 -9.42
N MET A 344 4.32 -6.96 -8.91
CA MET A 344 5.77 -7.00 -8.65
C MET A 344 6.10 -7.61 -7.27
N THR A 345 5.10 -7.71 -6.40
CA THR A 345 5.25 -7.85 -4.95
C THR A 345 4.22 -8.80 -4.35
N VAL A 346 4.62 -9.52 -3.31
CA VAL A 346 3.71 -10.07 -2.28
C VAL A 346 4.17 -9.49 -0.95
N PHE A 347 3.32 -8.69 -0.32
CA PHE A 347 3.65 -7.95 0.89
C PHE A 347 3.58 -8.85 2.13
N ASP A 348 4.57 -8.78 3.01
CA ASP A 348 4.30 -8.82 4.45
C ASP A 348 4.12 -7.37 4.90
N PRO A 349 2.88 -6.90 5.19
CA PRO A 349 2.64 -5.51 5.50
C PRO A 349 3.45 -5.03 6.73
N PHE A 350 3.69 -5.92 7.69
CA PHE A 350 4.23 -5.56 9.01
C PHE A 350 5.75 -5.77 9.13
N ALA A 351 6.44 -6.09 8.03
CA ALA A 351 7.88 -6.38 8.03
C ALA A 351 8.78 -5.18 8.42
N ILE A 352 8.34 -3.93 8.22
CA ILE A 352 9.07 -2.73 8.64
C ILE A 352 8.12 -1.77 9.38
N PRO A 353 7.75 -2.05 10.65
CA PRO A 353 6.71 -1.33 11.40
C PRO A 353 6.87 0.20 11.43
N MET A 354 8.11 0.68 11.54
CA MET A 354 8.46 2.11 11.68
C MET A 354 8.17 2.98 10.44
N LEU A 355 7.85 2.37 9.29
CA LEU A 355 7.54 3.08 8.05
C LEU A 355 6.03 3.09 7.72
N MET A 356 5.19 2.46 8.54
CA MET A 356 3.84 2.05 8.16
C MET A 356 2.77 2.65 9.07
N THR A 357 1.77 3.28 8.44
CA THR A 357 0.49 3.63 9.07
C THR A 357 -0.63 2.89 8.35
N TYR A 358 -1.57 2.32 9.08
CA TYR A 358 -2.72 1.60 8.55
C TYR A 358 -3.99 2.41 8.75
N LEU A 359 -4.84 2.40 7.73
CA LEU A 359 -6.25 2.73 7.87
C LEU A 359 -7.06 1.47 7.58
N TYR A 360 -8.05 1.14 8.40
CA TYR A 360 -8.85 -0.07 8.23
C TYR A 360 -10.33 0.18 8.51
N THR A 361 -11.18 -0.64 7.89
CA THR A 361 -12.63 -0.57 8.02
C THR A 361 -13.19 -1.76 8.75
N THR A 362 -14.06 -1.50 9.74
CA THR A 362 -14.86 -2.53 10.43
C THR A 362 -16.33 -2.41 10.06
N ASP A 363 -17.08 -3.51 10.14
CA ASP A 363 -18.53 -3.51 10.04
C ASP A 363 -19.23 -3.26 11.39
N ARG A 364 -20.56 -3.42 11.43
CA ARG A 364 -21.39 -3.29 12.64
C ARG A 364 -21.06 -4.33 13.72
N GLN A 365 -20.38 -5.41 13.35
CA GLN A 365 -19.93 -6.49 14.22
C GLN A 365 -18.47 -6.30 14.66
N GLY A 366 -17.83 -5.20 14.26
CA GLY A 366 -16.43 -4.89 14.57
C GLY A 366 -15.42 -5.66 13.72
N GLN A 367 -15.84 -6.45 12.72
CA GLN A 367 -14.94 -7.31 11.94
C GLN A 367 -14.22 -6.52 10.84
N CYS A 368 -12.90 -6.69 10.73
CA CYS A 368 -12.10 -6.05 9.70
C CYS A 368 -12.51 -6.53 8.29
N ASN A 369 -12.99 -5.59 7.46
CA ASN A 369 -13.46 -5.88 6.09
C ASN A 369 -12.64 -5.19 4.98
N GLY A 370 -11.71 -4.30 5.33
CA GLY A 370 -10.77 -3.69 4.40
C GLY A 370 -9.67 -2.90 5.10
N PHE A 371 -8.57 -2.65 4.39
CA PHE A 371 -7.52 -1.74 4.86
C PHE A 371 -6.70 -1.12 3.72
N ALA A 372 -6.05 0.00 4.04
CA ALA A 372 -5.04 0.66 3.24
C ALA A 372 -3.75 0.83 4.05
N ALA A 373 -2.63 0.37 3.50
CA ALA A 373 -1.30 0.55 4.07
C ALA A 373 -0.64 1.81 3.49
N LEU A 374 -0.30 2.75 4.35
CA LEU A 374 0.42 3.98 4.02
C LEU A 374 1.89 3.81 4.42
N ARG A 375 2.75 3.55 3.42
CA ARG A 375 4.19 3.48 3.61
C ARG A 375 4.82 4.87 3.43
N LYS A 376 5.56 5.35 4.43
CA LYS A 376 6.31 6.61 4.37
C LYS A 376 7.30 6.60 3.19
N ILE A 377 7.36 7.71 2.45
CA ILE A 377 8.32 7.95 1.38
C ILE A 377 9.09 9.26 1.62
N GLY A 378 10.29 9.11 2.19
CA GLY A 378 11.12 10.20 2.73
C GLY A 378 11.46 11.29 1.74
N ALA A 379 11.89 10.90 0.53
CA ALA A 379 12.40 11.81 -0.49
C ALA A 379 11.35 12.86 -0.91
N ASN A 380 10.07 12.50 -0.85
CA ASN A 380 8.94 13.34 -1.20
C ASN A 380 8.18 13.87 0.04
N LYS A 381 8.66 13.57 1.26
CA LYS A 381 8.02 13.88 2.56
C LYS A 381 6.54 13.44 2.63
N GLY A 382 6.22 12.33 1.98
CA GLY A 382 4.84 11.87 1.75
C GLY A 382 4.62 10.41 2.11
N TYR A 383 3.52 9.85 1.59
CA TYR A 383 3.17 8.44 1.74
C TYR A 383 2.85 7.77 0.39
N HIS A 384 2.99 6.45 0.35
CA HIS A 384 2.60 5.58 -0.75
C HIS A 384 1.52 4.61 -0.26
N ILE A 385 0.38 4.55 -0.96
CA ILE A 385 -0.79 3.73 -0.57
C ILE A 385 -0.82 2.41 -1.37
N ASP A 386 -0.32 1.33 -0.77
CA ASP A 386 -0.34 -0.03 -1.34
C ASP A 386 0.01 -1.08 -0.26
N PRO A 387 -0.78 -2.15 -0.08
CA PRO A 387 -2.10 -2.39 -0.69
C PRO A 387 -3.18 -1.47 -0.10
N TYR A 388 -4.23 -1.25 -0.89
CA TYR A 388 -5.54 -0.80 -0.41
C TYR A 388 -6.60 -1.78 -0.94
N CYS A 389 -7.22 -2.54 -0.04
CA CYS A 389 -8.00 -3.72 -0.40
C CYS A 389 -9.17 -3.96 0.58
N SER A 390 -10.11 -4.81 0.17
CA SER A 390 -11.25 -5.23 0.96
C SER A 390 -11.52 -6.71 0.74
N THR A 391 -12.17 -7.36 1.71
CA THR A 391 -12.59 -8.76 1.56
C THR A 391 -13.65 -8.88 0.44
N PRO A 392 -13.81 -10.05 -0.20
CA PRO A 392 -14.80 -10.24 -1.26
C PRO A 392 -16.26 -10.03 -0.83
N ALA A 393 -16.54 -10.15 0.47
CA ALA A 393 -17.85 -9.92 1.06
C ALA A 393 -18.10 -8.46 1.50
N ALA A 394 -17.08 -7.60 1.46
CA ALA A 394 -17.18 -6.22 1.92
C ALA A 394 -18.12 -5.37 1.02
N PRO A 395 -18.82 -4.36 1.57
CA PRO A 395 -19.64 -3.46 0.77
C PRO A 395 -18.87 -2.76 -0.35
N LYS A 396 -19.55 -2.53 -1.48
CA LYS A 396 -18.96 -1.79 -2.60
C LYS A 396 -18.60 -0.37 -2.15
N GLY A 397 -17.36 0.03 -2.40
CA GLY A 397 -16.84 1.37 -2.04
C GLY A 397 -15.91 1.40 -0.84
N ILE A 398 -15.64 0.30 -0.14
CA ILE A 398 -14.67 0.27 0.97
C ILE A 398 -13.28 0.77 0.54
N THR A 399 -12.77 0.37 -0.63
CA THR A 399 -11.50 0.90 -1.16
C THR A 399 -11.56 2.40 -1.49
N ASP A 400 -12.73 2.92 -1.86
CA ASP A 400 -12.94 4.33 -2.17
C ASP A 400 -13.00 5.19 -0.90
N LEU A 401 -13.64 4.64 0.15
CA LEU A 401 -13.63 5.17 1.50
C LEU A 401 -12.20 5.20 2.06
N LEU A 402 -11.45 4.10 1.99
CA LEU A 402 -10.07 4.00 2.50
C LEU A 402 -9.11 5.00 1.83
N VAL A 403 -9.17 5.17 0.50
CA VAL A 403 -8.35 6.18 -0.20
C VAL A 403 -8.78 7.60 0.17
N PHE A 404 -10.09 7.86 0.32
CA PHE A 404 -10.59 9.15 0.80
C PHE A 404 -10.17 9.44 2.25
N SER A 405 -10.16 8.43 3.12
CA SER A 405 -9.67 8.50 4.50
C SER A 405 -8.17 8.80 4.55
N ALA A 406 -7.36 8.17 3.68
CA ALA A 406 -5.93 8.45 3.58
C ALA A 406 -5.65 9.89 3.16
N MET A 407 -6.35 10.39 2.14
CA MET A 407 -6.26 11.80 1.76
C MET A 407 -6.72 12.71 2.91
N SER A 408 -7.82 12.41 3.60
CA SER A 408 -8.34 13.21 4.73
C SER A 408 -7.36 13.30 5.90
N LEU A 409 -6.77 12.18 6.32
CA LEU A 409 -5.74 12.16 7.38
C LEU A 409 -4.49 12.94 6.98
N LEU A 410 -4.03 12.80 5.73
CA LEU A 410 -2.85 13.52 5.25
C LEU A 410 -3.10 15.02 5.05
N GLN A 411 -4.31 15.42 4.65
CA GLN A 411 -4.74 16.82 4.66
C GLN A 411 -4.68 17.39 6.08
N GLN A 412 -5.25 16.69 7.07
CA GLN A 412 -5.20 17.09 8.50
C GLN A 412 -3.76 17.16 9.04
N ALA A 413 -2.86 16.31 8.56
CA ALA A 413 -1.44 16.30 8.93
C ALA A 413 -0.57 17.32 8.16
N GLY A 414 -1.13 18.10 7.23
CA GLY A 414 -0.37 19.07 6.43
C GLY A 414 0.48 18.46 5.31
N ILE A 415 0.19 17.23 4.87
CA ILE A 415 1.01 16.45 3.94
C ILE A 415 0.40 16.43 2.53
N GLY A 416 1.06 17.13 1.60
CA GLY A 416 0.63 17.32 0.21
C GLY A 416 1.05 16.25 -0.80
N TYR A 417 1.47 15.05 -0.37
CA TYR A 417 2.01 14.03 -1.28
C TYR A 417 1.55 12.61 -0.90
N LEU A 418 0.66 12.04 -1.70
CA LEU A 418 0.15 10.67 -1.55
C LEU A 418 0.24 9.91 -2.89
N SER A 419 1.20 8.99 -3.01
CA SER A 419 1.50 8.23 -4.23
C SER A 419 0.65 6.96 -4.37
N PHE A 420 0.04 6.77 -5.54
CA PHE A 420 -0.72 5.57 -5.93
C PHE A 420 0.15 4.43 -6.50
N GLY A 421 1.48 4.59 -6.48
CA GLY A 421 2.38 3.65 -7.13
C GLY A 421 2.46 3.88 -8.65
N PHE A 422 2.88 2.84 -9.36
CA PHE A 422 3.13 2.90 -10.79
C PHE A 422 1.84 2.84 -11.62
N GLU A 423 1.71 3.72 -12.61
CA GLU A 423 0.80 3.61 -13.75
C GLU A 423 1.62 3.31 -15.02
N PRO A 424 1.60 2.07 -15.55
CA PRO A 424 2.33 1.73 -16.78
C PRO A 424 1.74 2.44 -18.01
N ALA A 425 2.61 2.99 -18.86
CA ALA A 425 2.23 3.52 -20.15
C ALA A 425 1.97 2.38 -21.15
N THR A 426 0.98 2.58 -22.04
CA THR A 426 0.61 1.61 -23.08
C THR A 426 1.64 1.52 -24.21
N GLN A 427 2.58 2.46 -24.27
CA GLN A 427 3.72 2.51 -25.18
C GLN A 427 4.95 3.01 -24.39
N LEU A 428 6.16 2.86 -24.94
CA LEU A 428 7.35 3.52 -24.38
C LEU A 428 7.40 4.97 -24.88
N ASP A 429 7.54 5.92 -23.96
CA ASP A 429 7.55 7.35 -24.24
C ASP A 429 8.95 7.82 -24.68
N GLU A 430 9.83 8.14 -23.73
CA GLU A 430 11.22 8.48 -24.02
C GLU A 430 12.11 7.22 -24.03
N VAL A 431 13.06 7.18 -24.98
CA VAL A 431 14.08 6.12 -25.09
C VAL A 431 15.40 6.77 -25.48
N THR A 432 16.38 6.77 -24.58
CA THR A 432 17.70 7.38 -24.77
C THR A 432 18.81 6.33 -24.91
N GLY A 433 20.02 6.75 -25.27
CA GLY A 433 21.19 5.87 -25.37
C GLY A 433 21.17 4.84 -26.51
N LEU A 434 20.11 4.82 -27.34
CA LEU A 434 19.93 3.88 -28.45
C LEU A 434 19.93 4.57 -29.81
N SER A 435 20.36 3.83 -30.84
CA SER A 435 20.26 4.29 -32.23
C SER A 435 18.78 4.29 -32.69
N ARG A 436 18.42 5.19 -33.62
CA ARG A 436 17.05 5.31 -34.16
C ARG A 436 16.39 3.97 -34.55
N PRO A 437 17.01 3.06 -35.34
CA PRO A 437 16.41 1.77 -35.66
C PRO A 437 16.29 0.85 -34.45
N THR A 438 17.26 0.86 -33.52
CA THR A 438 17.18 0.06 -32.28
C THR A 438 16.01 0.54 -31.41
N THR A 439 15.85 1.85 -31.23
CA THR A 439 14.71 2.45 -30.53
C THR A 439 13.37 2.03 -31.15
N ALA A 440 13.25 2.09 -32.48
CA ALA A 440 12.03 1.66 -33.18
C ALA A 440 11.69 0.18 -32.93
N LEU A 441 12.70 -0.71 -32.98
CA LEU A 441 12.54 -2.13 -32.67
C LEU A 441 12.13 -2.34 -31.20
N THR A 442 12.79 -1.69 -30.24
CA THR A 442 12.49 -1.82 -28.81
C THR A 442 11.09 -1.32 -28.46
N LYS A 443 10.66 -0.17 -29.00
CA LYS A 443 9.28 0.32 -28.88
C LYS A 443 8.26 -0.66 -29.48
N SER A 444 8.61 -1.31 -30.60
CA SER A 444 7.74 -2.33 -31.22
C SER A 444 7.61 -3.58 -30.35
N CYS A 445 8.72 -4.07 -29.77
CA CYS A 445 8.74 -5.23 -28.87
C CYS A 445 7.94 -4.96 -27.59
N TYR A 446 8.08 -3.79 -26.97
CA TYR A 446 7.27 -3.40 -25.81
C TYR A 446 5.78 -3.34 -26.15
N ARG A 447 5.40 -2.66 -27.24
CA ARG A 447 4.00 -2.57 -27.72
C ARG A 447 3.42 -3.94 -28.13
N ARG A 448 4.26 -4.93 -28.45
CA ARG A 448 3.86 -6.33 -28.63
C ARG A 448 3.57 -6.97 -27.27
N ALA A 449 4.57 -6.96 -26.38
CA ALA A 449 4.55 -7.55 -25.05
C ALA A 449 3.40 -7.06 -24.15
N PHE A 450 3.19 -5.75 -24.07
CA PHE A 450 2.26 -5.13 -23.11
C PHE A 450 0.80 -5.03 -23.63
N ARG A 451 0.54 -5.41 -24.88
CA ARG A 451 -0.79 -5.31 -25.51
C ARG A 451 -1.91 -6.04 -24.76
N HIS A 452 -1.58 -7.17 -24.14
CA HIS A 452 -2.54 -8.09 -23.52
C HIS A 452 -2.68 -7.91 -22.00
N LEU A 453 -2.08 -6.86 -21.42
CA LEU A 453 -2.15 -6.59 -19.98
C LEU A 453 -3.30 -5.62 -19.66
N PRO A 454 -4.13 -5.88 -18.62
CA PRO A 454 -5.32 -5.09 -18.30
C PRO A 454 -5.01 -3.76 -17.59
N ILE A 455 -4.16 -2.93 -18.18
CA ILE A 455 -3.61 -1.70 -17.58
C ILE A 455 -4.69 -0.61 -17.38
N GLY A 456 -5.60 -0.45 -18.35
CA GLY A 456 -6.53 0.68 -18.41
C GLY A 456 -7.51 0.80 -17.22
N GLY A 457 -7.87 -0.32 -16.57
CA GLY A 457 -8.77 -0.32 -15.43
C GLY A 457 -8.18 0.38 -14.20
N LYS A 458 -6.86 0.25 -13.97
CA LYS A 458 -6.17 0.88 -12.83
C LYS A 458 -6.17 2.41 -12.98
N LYS A 459 -5.82 2.91 -14.19
CA LYS A 459 -5.82 4.34 -14.52
C LYS A 459 -7.20 4.98 -14.29
N ALA A 460 -8.27 4.37 -14.83
CA ALA A 460 -9.62 4.90 -14.67
C ALA A 460 -10.08 4.93 -13.19
N TYR A 461 -9.62 3.97 -12.37
CA TYR A 461 -9.86 3.99 -10.93
C TYR A 461 -9.06 5.09 -10.20
N HIS A 462 -7.82 5.36 -10.61
CA HIS A 462 -6.97 6.41 -10.01
C HIS A 462 -7.40 7.83 -10.40
N ASP A 463 -7.68 8.07 -11.69
CA ASP A 463 -8.07 9.39 -12.22
C ASP A 463 -9.33 9.97 -11.54
N LYS A 464 -10.19 9.13 -10.95
CA LYS A 464 -11.38 9.60 -10.24
C LYS A 464 -11.03 10.45 -9.02
N PHE A 465 -9.93 10.14 -8.32
CA PHE A 465 -9.48 10.89 -7.13
C PHE A 465 -8.76 12.19 -7.47
N ARG A 466 -8.61 12.53 -8.77
CA ARG A 466 -7.88 13.70 -9.26
C ARG A 466 -6.42 13.78 -8.77
N PRO A 467 -5.53 12.87 -9.23
CA PRO A 467 -4.09 13.03 -9.05
C PRO A 467 -3.59 14.34 -9.69
N ASP A 468 -2.63 14.99 -9.03
CA ASP A 468 -2.08 16.30 -9.38
C ASP A 468 -0.98 16.15 -10.45
N PRO A 469 -1.19 16.61 -11.70
CA PRO A 469 -0.21 16.44 -12.79
C PRO A 469 1.11 17.17 -12.56
N ALA A 470 1.18 18.12 -11.62
CA ALA A 470 2.42 18.79 -11.25
C ALA A 470 3.33 17.94 -10.33
N LEU A 471 2.83 16.81 -9.82
CA LEU A 471 3.55 15.88 -8.94
C LEU A 471 3.88 14.52 -9.61
N ASP A 472 3.40 14.29 -10.84
CA ASP A 472 3.69 13.08 -11.62
C ASP A 472 5.18 12.98 -11.99
N SER A 473 5.81 11.82 -11.76
CA SER A 473 7.23 11.54 -12.15
C SER A 473 7.34 10.37 -13.14
N GLY A 474 8.28 10.45 -14.08
CA GLY A 474 8.54 9.41 -15.07
C GLY A 474 9.23 8.18 -14.51
N LEU A 475 8.70 7.01 -14.84
CA LEU A 475 9.21 5.71 -14.40
C LEU A 475 10.02 5.05 -15.51
N HIS A 476 11.25 4.68 -15.19
CA HIS A 476 12.26 4.26 -16.15
C HIS A 476 12.75 2.83 -15.94
N ILE A 477 13.03 2.16 -17.06
CA ILE A 477 13.89 0.97 -17.11
C ILE A 477 15.25 1.43 -17.63
N ILE A 478 16.33 1.08 -16.92
CA ILE A 478 17.69 1.60 -17.21
C ILE A 478 18.66 0.43 -17.35
N TYR A 479 19.45 0.45 -18.42
CA TYR A 479 20.39 -0.62 -18.81
C TYR A 479 21.83 -0.07 -18.86
N PRO A 480 22.62 -0.24 -17.76
CA PRO A 480 24.01 0.21 -17.67
C PRO A 480 25.01 -0.50 -18.60
N SER A 481 24.57 -1.54 -19.31
CA SER A 481 25.42 -2.34 -20.22
C SER A 481 25.16 -2.03 -21.70
N GLY A 482 24.41 -0.96 -22.01
CA GLY A 482 24.02 -0.59 -23.38
C GLY A 482 22.64 -1.14 -23.75
N ALA A 483 22.49 -1.61 -24.98
CA ALA A 483 21.20 -2.09 -25.49
C ALA A 483 20.68 -3.32 -24.71
N PRO A 484 19.35 -3.41 -24.47
CA PRO A 484 18.77 -4.48 -23.67
C PRO A 484 18.97 -5.85 -24.33
N SER A 485 19.64 -6.78 -23.64
CA SER A 485 19.74 -8.16 -24.13
C SER A 485 18.44 -8.94 -23.89
N LEU A 486 18.26 -10.06 -24.58
CA LEU A 486 17.16 -11.00 -24.32
C LEU A 486 17.16 -11.49 -22.85
N GLN A 487 18.34 -11.64 -22.25
CA GLN A 487 18.48 -12.06 -20.85
C GLN A 487 17.96 -11.00 -19.88
N ASP A 488 18.26 -9.73 -20.14
CA ASP A 488 17.79 -8.58 -19.36
C ASP A 488 16.28 -8.35 -19.52
N ALA A 489 15.77 -8.47 -20.75
CA ALA A 489 14.33 -8.38 -21.05
C ALA A 489 13.54 -9.49 -20.34
N LEU A 490 14.01 -10.74 -20.39
CA LEU A 490 13.39 -11.86 -19.68
C LEU A 490 13.51 -11.71 -18.15
N ALA A 491 14.62 -11.17 -17.64
CA ALA A 491 14.77 -10.90 -16.20
C ALA A 491 13.78 -9.84 -15.71
N THR A 492 13.59 -8.79 -16.52
CA THR A 492 12.65 -7.68 -16.28
C THR A 492 11.20 -8.19 -16.29
N LEU A 493 10.84 -9.03 -17.27
CA LEU A 493 9.52 -9.67 -17.34
C LEU A 493 9.27 -10.63 -16.14
N HIS A 494 10.28 -11.42 -15.76
CA HIS A 494 10.22 -12.31 -14.59
C HIS A 494 10.16 -11.54 -13.25
N PHE A 495 10.57 -10.27 -13.21
CA PHE A 495 10.49 -9.41 -12.02
C PHE A 495 9.07 -8.88 -11.80
N ALA A 496 8.37 -8.46 -12.86
CA ALA A 496 6.98 -8.02 -12.82
C ALA A 496 5.95 -9.17 -12.63
N ASN A 497 6.44 -10.37 -12.30
CA ASN A 497 5.73 -11.66 -12.15
C ASN A 497 4.56 -11.87 -13.13
N VAL A 498 4.74 -11.48 -14.39
CA VAL A 498 3.67 -11.56 -15.39
C VAL A 498 3.36 -13.04 -15.69
N GLU A 499 2.18 -13.49 -15.27
CA GLU A 499 1.76 -14.92 -15.39
C GLU A 499 1.53 -15.36 -16.84
N VAL A 500 1.54 -14.43 -17.79
CA VAL A 500 1.56 -14.64 -19.26
C VAL A 500 2.88 -15.31 -19.73
N ARG A 501 3.57 -16.08 -18.88
CA ARG A 501 4.96 -16.53 -19.06
C ARG A 501 5.22 -17.20 -20.40
N GLU A 502 4.34 -18.09 -20.87
CA GLU A 502 4.56 -18.78 -22.15
C GLU A 502 4.06 -18.02 -23.38
N LEU A 503 2.90 -17.34 -23.28
CA LEU A 503 2.37 -16.52 -24.37
C LEU A 503 3.29 -15.33 -24.69
N LEU A 504 3.77 -14.65 -23.65
CA LEU A 504 4.58 -13.43 -23.77
C LEU A 504 6.04 -13.76 -24.11
N LYS A 505 6.59 -14.88 -23.63
CA LYS A 505 7.84 -15.46 -24.19
C LYS A 505 7.68 -15.74 -25.68
N ARG A 506 6.60 -16.40 -26.11
CA ARG A 506 6.38 -16.75 -27.52
C ARG A 506 6.25 -15.51 -28.41
N GLU A 507 5.58 -14.45 -27.94
CA GLU A 507 5.48 -13.19 -28.69
C GLU A 507 6.81 -12.40 -28.72
N ILE A 508 7.60 -12.37 -27.64
CA ILE A 508 8.92 -11.73 -27.64
C ILE A 508 9.90 -12.49 -28.53
N LEU A 509 10.01 -13.82 -28.38
CA LEU A 509 10.93 -14.64 -29.18
C LEU A 509 10.57 -14.60 -30.67
N GLY A 510 9.26 -14.58 -31.00
CA GLY A 510 8.79 -14.37 -32.36
C GLY A 510 9.09 -12.97 -32.90
N ALA A 511 8.90 -11.91 -32.09
CA ALA A 511 9.22 -10.53 -32.48
C ALA A 511 10.74 -10.30 -32.67
N CYS A 512 11.57 -11.04 -31.95
CA CYS A 512 13.02 -11.08 -32.12
C CYS A 512 13.48 -12.06 -33.23
N GLY A 513 12.56 -12.61 -34.03
CA GLY A 513 12.87 -13.43 -35.21
C GLY A 513 13.41 -14.84 -34.93
N TRP A 514 13.27 -15.36 -33.71
CA TRP A 514 13.89 -16.63 -33.31
C TRP A 514 13.06 -17.85 -33.72
N LYS A 515 13.73 -18.86 -34.32
CA LYS A 515 13.17 -20.22 -34.49
C LYS A 515 13.78 -21.15 -33.42
N PRO A 516 12.98 -21.89 -32.64
CA PRO A 516 13.50 -22.81 -31.63
C PRO A 516 14.20 -24.00 -32.28
N SER A 517 15.29 -24.47 -31.66
CA SER A 517 16.07 -25.60 -32.18
C SER A 517 15.28 -26.92 -32.12
N PRO A 518 15.54 -27.91 -33.00
CA PRO A 518 14.79 -29.17 -33.02
C PRO A 518 14.74 -29.89 -31.65
N LYS A 519 15.88 -29.92 -30.94
CA LYS A 519 16.01 -30.54 -29.61
C LYS A 519 15.11 -29.91 -28.53
N GLN A 520 14.64 -28.68 -28.72
CA GLN A 520 13.68 -28.04 -27.81
C GLN A 520 12.23 -28.41 -28.16
N GLN A 521 11.93 -28.61 -29.44
CA GLN A 521 10.61 -29.05 -29.91
C GLN A 521 10.31 -30.49 -29.43
N ASP A 522 11.31 -31.38 -29.45
CA ASP A 522 11.18 -32.75 -28.92
C ASP A 522 10.85 -32.78 -27.42
N ALA A 523 11.47 -31.91 -26.62
CA ALA A 523 11.22 -31.82 -25.18
C ALA A 523 9.79 -31.34 -24.88
N GLU A 524 9.30 -30.37 -25.66
CA GLU A 524 7.96 -29.81 -25.51
C GLU A 524 6.86 -30.77 -26.00
N GLN A 525 7.12 -31.53 -27.08
CA GLN A 525 6.24 -32.62 -27.51
C GLN A 525 6.20 -33.79 -26.50
N LYS A 526 7.34 -34.16 -25.89
CA LYS A 526 7.37 -35.18 -24.84
C LYS A 526 6.54 -34.77 -23.61
N LYS A 527 6.64 -33.51 -23.17
CA LYS A 527 5.79 -32.98 -22.08
C LYS A 527 4.29 -33.11 -22.41
N LYS A 528 3.87 -32.72 -23.61
CA LYS A 528 2.48 -32.84 -24.08
C LYS A 528 1.98 -34.27 -24.32
N LYS A 529 2.87 -35.27 -24.34
CA LYS A 529 2.49 -36.69 -24.40
C LYS A 529 2.35 -37.31 -23.01
N GLY A 530 3.15 -36.89 -22.02
CA GLY A 530 2.99 -37.32 -20.62
C GLY A 530 1.63 -36.90 -20.05
N ASP A 531 1.29 -35.61 -20.17
CA ASP A 531 0.01 -34.99 -19.76
C ASP A 531 -1.26 -35.67 -20.35
N LYS A 532 -1.11 -36.52 -21.37
CA LYS A 532 -2.21 -37.25 -22.02
C LYS A 532 -2.19 -38.76 -21.82
N GLY A 533 -1.26 -39.27 -21.01
CA GLY A 533 -1.22 -40.67 -20.59
C GLY A 533 -2.20 -40.91 -19.43
N GLU A 534 -2.02 -40.18 -18.33
CA GLU A 534 -2.73 -40.42 -17.07
C GLU A 534 -4.24 -40.16 -17.14
N GLU A 535 -4.72 -39.31 -18.06
CA GLU A 535 -6.16 -39.02 -18.23
C GLU A 535 -6.96 -40.15 -18.92
N LYS A 536 -6.31 -41.25 -19.35
CA LYS A 536 -6.95 -42.34 -20.11
C LYS A 536 -7.13 -43.67 -19.40
N GLU A 537 -6.48 -43.89 -18.26
CA GLU A 537 -6.49 -45.22 -17.61
C GLU A 537 -7.59 -45.37 -16.53
N THR A 538 -8.22 -44.26 -16.12
CA THR A 538 -9.18 -44.20 -14.99
C THR A 538 -10.67 -44.30 -15.39
N LYS A 539 -11.00 -44.86 -16.55
CA LYS A 539 -12.40 -44.96 -17.05
C LYS A 539 -12.77 -46.29 -17.72
N GLN A 540 -12.47 -47.45 -17.10
CA GLN A 540 -13.05 -48.71 -17.58
C GLN A 540 -13.12 -49.89 -16.57
N THR A 541 -13.98 -49.81 -15.54
CA THR A 541 -14.66 -50.99 -14.94
C THR A 541 -15.77 -50.59 -13.95
N THR A 542 -17.04 -50.67 -14.38
CA THR A 542 -18.22 -50.92 -13.52
C THR A 542 -19.41 -51.32 -14.39
N THR A 543 -19.54 -52.62 -14.69
CA THR A 543 -20.77 -53.18 -15.27
C THR A 543 -21.75 -53.55 -14.17
N PRO A 544 -23.03 -53.14 -14.23
CA PRO A 544 -24.06 -53.63 -13.32
C PRO A 544 -24.52 -55.03 -13.76
N THR A 545 -24.51 -55.99 -12.83
CA THR A 545 -25.09 -57.32 -13.05
C THR A 545 -26.51 -57.35 -12.48
N THR A 546 -27.47 -57.72 -13.32
CA THR A 546 -28.86 -57.97 -12.92
C THR A 546 -29.32 -59.30 -13.50
N THR A 547 -29.85 -60.19 -12.65
CA THR A 547 -30.95 -61.17 -12.85
C THR A 547 -30.70 -62.44 -12.02
N THR A 548 -31.77 -62.96 -11.40
CA THR A 548 -31.85 -64.15 -10.52
C THR A 548 -30.95 -64.14 -9.30
#